data_AF-A0A9W7KWV1-F1
#
_entry.id   AF-A0A9W7KWV1-F1
#
_cell.length_a   1.000
_cell.length_b   1.000
_cell.length_c   1.000
_cell.angle_alpha   90.00
_cell.angle_beta   90.00
_cell.angle_gamma   90.00
#
_symmetry.space_group_name_H-M   'P 1'
#
loop_
_entity.id
_entity.type
_entity.pdbx_description
1 polymer ?
#
loop_
_entity_poly.entity_id
_entity_poly.type
_entity_poly.pdbx_seq_one_letter_code
_entity_poly.pdbx_strand_id
1 'polypeptide(L)'
;MSAIIKIAGAAVLLHAAWATVQYRNDSLSSTPILSPSPEILLEVFAGFLISLLGTVTSVPPLGIVRGNSHKKQNVNFVGPPPSYRSRDFDVFNHRLAPR
;
A
#
# COMPACT_ATOMS: atom_id res chain seq x y z
N MET A 1 7.80 10.56 0.26
CA MET A 1 8.69 10.28 1.42
C MET A 1 8.96 8.79 1.60
N SER A 2 7.94 7.93 1.63
CA SER A 2 8.11 6.46 1.74
C SER A 2 8.96 5.84 0.62
N ALA A 3 8.85 6.32 -0.63
CA ALA A 3 9.67 5.85 -1.75
C ALA A 3 11.17 6.10 -1.56
N ILE A 4 11.55 7.26 -1.02
CA ILE A 4 12.96 7.61 -0.75
C ILE A 4 13.54 6.67 0.32
N ILE A 5 12.77 6.39 1.37
CA ILE A 5 13.16 5.47 2.44
C ILE A 5 13.34 4.04 1.90
N LYS A 6 12.44 3.58 1.02
CA LYS A 6 12.56 2.28 0.35
C LYS A 6 13.83 2.20 -0.52
N ILE A 7 14.11 3.24 -1.31
CA ILE A 7 15.32 3.30 -2.16
C ILE A 7 16.58 3.28 -1.30
N ALA A 8 16.61 4.05 -0.20
CA ALA A 8 17.73 4.05 0.73
C ALA A 8 17.95 2.68 1.36
N GLY A 9 16.89 2.02 1.85
CA GLY A 9 16.97 0.65 2.38
C GLY A 9 17.45 -0.36 1.35
N ALA A 10 16.97 -0.27 0.10
CA ALA A 10 17.42 -1.13 -0.99
C ALA A 10 18.90 -0.91 -1.35
N ALA A 11 19.37 0.33 -1.33
CA ALA A 11 20.79 0.64 -1.57
C ALA A 11 21.70 0.06 -0.48
N VAL A 12 21.30 0.16 0.80
CA VAL A 12 22.03 -0.46 1.92
C VAL A 12 22.06 -1.98 1.79
N LEU A 13 20.93 -2.61 1.46
CA LEU A 13 20.88 -4.06 1.23
C LEU A 13 21.76 -4.49 0.05
N LEU A 14 21.80 -3.71 -1.02
CA LEU A 14 22.68 -3.96 -2.16
C LEU A 14 24.16 -3.84 -1.78
N HIS A 15 24.50 -2.83 -0.97
CA HIS A 15 25.86 -2.66 -0.45
C HIS A 15 26.27 -3.84 0.45
N ALA A 16 25.39 -4.26 1.36
CA ALA A 16 25.63 -5.43 2.20
C ALA A 16 25.78 -6.73 1.38
N ALA A 17 24.97 -6.90 0.32
CA ALA A 17 25.12 -8.03 -0.60
C ALA A 17 26.48 -8.01 -1.31
N TRP A 18 26.94 -6.85 -1.77
CA TRP A 18 28.28 -6.70 -2.32
C TRP A 18 29.37 -7.05 -1.29
N ALA A 19 29.25 -6.55 -0.05
CA ALA A 19 30.17 -6.85 1.03
C ALA A 19 30.24 -8.36 1.36
N THR A 20 29.11 -9.08 1.30
CA THR A 20 29.12 -10.55 1.47
C THR A 20 29.90 -11.27 0.37
N VAL A 21 29.80 -10.79 -0.88
CA VAL A 21 30.53 -11.37 -2.01
C VAL A 21 32.02 -11.13 -1.85
N GLN A 22 32.41 -9.91 -1.47
CA GLN A 22 33.80 -9.57 -1.23
C GLN A 22 34.38 -10.38 -0.06
N TYR A 23 33.65 -10.46 1.06
CA TYR A 23 34.03 -11.27 2.21
C TYR A 23 34.24 -12.74 1.82
N ARG A 24 33.36 -13.30 0.98
CA ARG A 24 33.47 -14.67 0.50
C ARG A 24 34.68 -14.88 -0.42
N ASN A 25 34.98 -13.91 -1.28
CA ASN A 25 36.13 -13.96 -2.16
C ASN A 25 37.44 -13.91 -1.36
N ASP A 26 37.50 -13.07 -0.32
CA ASP A 26 38.67 -12.96 0.54
C ASP A 26 38.83 -14.20 1.45
N SER A 27 37.72 -14.74 1.97
CA SER A 27 37.69 -15.96 2.79
C SER A 27 37.91 -17.26 2.01
N LEU A 28 37.95 -17.23 0.68
CA LEU A 28 38.39 -18.37 -0.14
C LEU A 28 39.92 -18.51 -0.11
N SER A 29 40.64 -17.41 0.15
CA SER A 29 42.11 -17.39 0.20
C SER A 29 42.69 -17.68 1.59
N SER A 30 41.89 -17.50 2.63
CA SER A 30 42.23 -17.75 4.03
C SER A 30 41.27 -18.81 4.59
N THR A 31 41.62 -19.47 5.69
CA THR A 31 40.86 -20.60 6.27
C THR A 31 39.33 -20.45 6.17
N PRO A 32 38.57 -21.51 5.81
CA PRO A 32 37.13 -21.41 5.57
C PRO A 32 36.38 -21.02 6.85
N ILE A 33 36.06 -19.73 6.99
CA ILE A 33 35.17 -19.25 8.03
C ILE A 33 33.73 -19.54 7.58
N LEU A 34 33.00 -20.37 8.32
CA LEU A 34 31.64 -20.80 7.98
C LEU A 34 30.58 -19.69 8.16
N SER A 35 30.91 -18.59 8.85
CA SER A 35 29.99 -17.54 9.25
C SER A 35 30.40 -16.16 8.71
N PRO A 36 29.46 -15.34 8.18
CA PRO A 36 29.78 -13.98 7.76
C PRO A 36 30.22 -13.11 8.95
N SER A 37 30.96 -12.04 8.65
CA SER A 37 31.34 -11.03 9.65
C SER A 37 30.09 -10.45 10.34
N PRO A 38 30.11 -10.24 11.67
CA PRO A 38 28.99 -9.64 12.40
C PRO A 38 28.63 -8.24 11.90
N GLU A 39 29.58 -7.51 11.31
CA GLU A 39 29.35 -6.18 10.72
C GLU A 39 28.38 -6.26 9.54
N ILE A 40 28.57 -7.26 8.68
CA ILE A 40 27.71 -7.50 7.51
C ILE A 40 26.29 -7.89 7.97
N LEU A 41 26.18 -8.70 9.04
CA LEU A 41 24.89 -9.07 9.62
C LEU A 41 24.14 -7.83 10.16
N LEU A 42 24.84 -6.95 10.86
CA LEU A 42 24.29 -5.68 11.35
C LEU A 42 23.82 -4.77 10.21
N GLU A 43 24.59 -4.70 9.14
CA GLU A 43 24.26 -3.88 7.96
C GLU A 43 23.01 -4.41 7.24
N VAL A 44 22.92 -5.72 7.02
CA VAL A 44 21.73 -6.36 6.45
C VAL A 44 20.50 -6.08 7.34
N PHE A 45 20.66 -6.19 8.66
CA PHE A 45 19.58 -5.95 9.60
C PHE A 45 19.11 -4.49 9.57
N ALA A 46 20.05 -3.54 9.53
CA ALA A 46 19.73 -2.11 9.40
C ALA A 46 19.01 -1.80 8.07
N GLY A 47 19.51 -2.32 6.95
CA GLY A 47 18.89 -2.15 5.63
C GLY A 47 17.48 -2.74 5.57
N PHE A 48 17.28 -3.91 6.18
CA PHE A 48 15.97 -4.54 6.32
C PHE A 48 14.99 -3.67 7.11
N LEU A 49 15.39 -3.16 8.28
CA LEU A 49 14.54 -2.30 9.11
C LEU A 49 14.14 -1.00 8.39
N ILE A 50 15.07 -0.37 7.68
CA ILE A 50 14.79 0.84 6.89
C ILE A 50 13.78 0.53 5.79
N SER A 51 13.97 -0.55 5.06
CA SER A 51 13.06 -0.99 4.00
C SER A 51 11.66 -1.30 4.56
N LEU A 52 11.60 -2.03 5.68
CA LEU A 52 10.36 -2.35 6.39
C LEU A 52 9.62 -1.08 6.80
N LEU A 53 10.30 -0.10 7.41
CA LEU A 53 9.69 1.17 7.78
C LEU A 53 9.14 1.92 6.55
N GLY A 54 9.89 1.91 5.44
CA GLY A 54 9.43 2.46 4.16
C GLY A 54 8.18 1.76 3.63
N THR A 55 8.05 0.44 3.81
CA THR A 55 6.84 -0.30 3.43
C THR A 55 5.65 0.00 4.32
N VAL A 56 5.82 -0.02 5.64
CA VAL A 56 4.73 0.23 6.62
C VAL A 56 4.16 1.64 6.44
N THR A 57 5.03 2.64 6.30
CA THR A 57 4.61 4.04 6.07
C THR A 57 3.98 4.28 4.69
N SER A 58 4.12 3.33 3.77
CA SER A 58 3.51 3.40 2.44
C SER A 58 2.10 2.81 2.42
N VAL A 59 1.69 2.07 3.45
CA VAL A 59 0.35 1.51 3.53
C VAL A 59 -0.61 2.62 3.92
N PRO A 60 -1.68 2.88 3.14
CA PRO A 60 -2.70 3.83 3.55
C PRO A 60 -3.33 3.37 4.87
N PRO A 61 -3.81 4.29 5.73
CA PRO A 61 -4.45 3.92 6.98
C PRO A 61 -5.58 2.92 6.70
N LEU A 62 -5.70 1.89 7.54
CA LEU A 62 -6.76 0.89 7.44
C LEU A 62 -8.10 1.62 7.36
N GLY A 63 -8.78 1.47 6.22
CA GLY A 63 -10.11 2.03 6.04
C GLY A 63 -11.02 1.47 7.12
N ILE A 64 -11.76 2.34 7.79
CA ILE A 64 -12.80 1.91 8.73
C ILE A 64 -13.80 1.10 7.91
N VAL A 65 -13.83 -0.22 8.11
CA VAL A 65 -14.89 -1.08 7.58
C VAL A 65 -16.15 -0.71 8.35
N ARG A 66 -16.85 0.32 7.87
CA ARG A 66 -18.21 0.61 8.31
C ARG A 66 -19.06 -0.56 7.81
N GLY A 67 -19.31 -1.52 8.69
CA GLY A 67 -20.41 -2.45 8.55
C GLY A 67 -21.68 -1.65 8.24
N ASN A 68 -22.36 -2.03 7.17
CA ASN A 68 -23.51 -1.36 6.56
C ASN A 68 -24.33 -0.51 7.52
N SER A 69 -24.32 0.79 7.30
CA SER A 69 -25.53 1.59 7.50
C SER A 69 -25.66 2.56 6.34
N HIS A 70 -26.50 2.18 5.39
CA HIS A 70 -27.21 3.11 4.49
C HIS A 70 -28.03 4.10 5.34
N LYS A 71 -27.39 4.96 6.12
CA LYS A 71 -28.03 6.06 6.85
C LYS A 71 -27.23 7.33 6.62
N LYS A 72 -27.44 7.87 5.43
CA LYS A 72 -27.74 9.29 5.19
C LYS A 72 -28.18 9.40 3.74
N GLN A 73 -29.36 8.81 3.50
CA GLN A 73 -30.25 9.25 2.45
C GLN A 73 -30.48 10.74 2.73
N ASN A 74 -29.74 11.60 2.01
CA ASN A 74 -29.94 13.03 2.10
C ASN A 74 -31.38 13.30 1.67
N VAL A 75 -32.14 13.69 2.67
CA VAL A 75 -33.49 14.23 2.66
C VAL A 75 -33.49 15.41 1.70
N ASN A 76 -33.83 15.17 0.44
CA ASN A 76 -34.38 16.13 -0.54
C ASN A 76 -34.82 15.36 -1.80
N PHE A 77 -35.53 14.23 -1.60
CA PHE A 77 -36.21 13.53 -2.68
C PHE A 77 -37.66 13.36 -2.27
N VAL A 78 -38.50 14.29 -2.71
CA VAL A 78 -39.96 14.11 -2.74
C VAL A 78 -40.23 13.17 -3.92
N GLY A 79 -40.04 11.86 -3.69
CA GLY A 79 -40.26 10.84 -4.69
C GLY A 79 -40.19 9.44 -4.07
N PRO A 80 -40.97 8.47 -4.57
CA PRO A 80 -40.99 7.10 -4.05
C PRO A 80 -39.61 6.43 -4.19
N PRO A 81 -39.34 5.35 -3.42
CA PRO A 81 -38.01 4.77 -3.20
C PRO A 81 -37.20 4.52 -4.49
N PRO A 82 -35.86 4.69 -4.43
CA PRO A 82 -34.98 4.68 -5.61
C PRO A 82 -34.81 3.29 -6.25
N SER A 83 -35.41 2.23 -5.70
CA SER A 83 -35.39 0.89 -6.29
C SER A 83 -36.45 0.70 -7.39
N TYR A 84 -37.37 1.65 -7.58
CA TYR A 84 -38.43 1.59 -8.60
C TYR A 84 -38.35 2.70 -9.65
N ARG A 85 -37.20 3.37 -9.79
CA ARG A 85 -36.94 4.27 -10.92
C ARG A 85 -36.15 3.54 -11.99
N SER A 86 -36.80 2.57 -12.65
CA SER A 86 -36.34 2.06 -13.94
C SER A 86 -36.39 3.22 -14.94
N ARG A 87 -35.27 3.51 -15.60
CA ARG A 87 -35.14 4.51 -16.68
C ARG A 87 -36.03 4.22 -17.90
N ASP A 88 -36.80 3.15 -17.84
CA ASP A 88 -37.61 2.61 -18.94
C ASP A 88 -39.07 3.11 -18.91
N PHE A 89 -39.47 3.90 -17.91
CA PHE A 89 -40.82 4.48 -17.80
C PHE A 89 -40.83 6.01 -17.77
N ASP A 90 -40.03 6.67 -18.62
CA ASP A 90 -40.32 8.07 -18.98
C ASP A 90 -41.56 8.08 -19.89
N VAL A 91 -42.73 8.02 -19.25
CA VAL A 91 -44.00 8.31 -19.91
C VAL A 91 -44.03 9.82 -20.17
N PHE A 92 -43.54 10.21 -21.34
CA PHE A 92 -43.87 11.49 -21.94
C PHE A 92 -45.36 11.50 -22.28
N ASN A 93 -46.17 11.99 -21.35
CA ASN A 93 -47.41 12.76 -21.57
C ASN A 93 -48.29 12.66 -20.32
N HIS A 94 -48.63 13.79 -19.72
CA HIS A 94 -49.99 14.32 -19.86
C HIS A 94 -50.19 15.64 -19.09
N ARG A 95 -50.63 16.66 -19.87
CA ARG A 95 -51.56 17.73 -19.49
C ARG A 95 -51.13 18.69 -18.38
N LEU A 96 -50.43 19.76 -18.77
CA LEU A 96 -50.70 21.10 -18.23
C LEU A 96 -50.93 22.09 -19.39
N ALA A 97 -52.06 21.91 -20.07
CA ALA A 97 -52.92 23.02 -20.49
C ALA A 97 -54.30 22.67 -19.91
N PRO A 98 -55.03 23.55 -19.20
CA PRO A 98 -55.32 24.97 -19.52
C PRO A 98 -55.14 25.90 -18.27
N ARG A 99 -55.31 27.22 -18.24
CA ARG A 99 -55.83 28.29 -19.12
C ARG A 99 -54.85 29.47 -19.06
#